data_AF-A0A7C4RT17-F1
#
_entry.id   AF-A0A7C4RT17-F1
#
_cell.length_a   1.000
_cell.length_b   1.000
_cell.length_c   1.000
_cell.angle_alpha   90.00
_cell.angle_beta   90.00
_cell.angle_gamma   90.00
#
_symmetry.space_group_name_H-M   'P 1'
#
loop_
_entity.id
_entity.type
_entity.pdbx_description
1 polymer ?
#
loop_
_entity_poly.entity_id
_entity_poly.type
_entity_poly.pdbx_seq_one_letter_code
_entity_poly.pdbx_strand_id
1 'polypeptide(L)' 'MAKLTYHCEACKQKTMVESDATAPECCGNPMKPVDPLPVCEMAVSPEHSRLDGGDPCDDGRAG' A
#
# COMPACT_ATOMS: atom_id res chain seq x y z
N MET A 1 20.01 9.62 -0.88
CA MET A 1 19.22 10.60 -0.11
C MET A 1 17.88 9.95 0.18
N ALA A 2 17.56 9.71 1.45
CA ALA A 2 16.25 9.18 1.82
C ALA A 2 15.20 10.30 1.68
N LYS A 3 13.99 9.96 1.25
CA LYS A 3 12.85 10.88 1.11
C LYS A 3 11.78 10.43 2.08
N LEU A 4 11.32 11.32 2.95
CA LEU A 4 10.22 11.07 3.86
C LEU A 4 8.92 11.59 3.25
N THR A 5 7.88 10.77 3.28
CA THR A 5 6.55 11.19 2.88
C THR A 5 5.81 11.65 4.12
N TYR A 6 5.17 12.82 4.06
CA TYR A 6 4.31 13.34 5.11
C TYR A 6 2.87 13.40 4.60
N HIS A 7 1.91 13.18 5.49
CA HIS A 7 0.48 13.24 5.19
C HIS A 7 -0.23 14.22 6.13
N CYS A 8 -1.08 15.07 5.55
CA CYS A 8 -1.96 15.94 6.31
C CYS A 8 -3.29 15.23 6.56
N GLU A 9 -3.66 15.07 7.83
CA GLU A 9 -4.92 14.44 8.23
C GLU A 9 -6.17 15.29 7.94
N ALA A 10 -6.03 16.60 7.75
CA ALA A 10 -7.16 17.50 7.46
C ALA A 10 -7.55 17.50 5.97
N CYS A 11 -6.58 17.67 5.06
CA CYS A 11 -6.83 17.74 3.61
C CYS A 11 -6.49 16.44 2.85
N LYS A 12 -5.93 15.45 3.55
CA LYS A 12 -5.44 14.17 3.00
C LYS A 12 -4.30 14.27 1.99
N GLN A 13 -3.69 15.44 1.84
CA GLN A 13 -2.61 15.66 0.89
C GLN A 13 -1.31 15.00 1.38
N LYS A 14 -0.47 14.56 0.43
CA LYS A 14 0.83 13.92 0.69
C LYS A 14 1.93 14.77 0.09
N THR A 15 3.03 14.95 0.83
CA THR A 15 4.18 15.74 0.40
C THR A 15 5.45 14.95 0.69
N MET A 16 6.36 14.89 -0.28
CA MET A 16 7.68 14.30 -0.08
C MET A 16 8.69 15.41 0.21
N VAL A 17 9.45 15.23 1.29
CA VAL A 17 10.58 16.09 1.63
C VAL A 17 11.81 15.22 1.83
N GLU A 18 13.00 15.81 1.71
CA GLU A 18 14.23 15.10 2.02
C GLU A 18 14.27 14.74 3.51
N SER A 19 14.85 13.58 3.84
CA SER A 19 14.87 13.06 5.22
C SER A 19 15.57 13.97 6.24
N ASP A 20 16.39 14.92 5.79
CA ASP A 20 17.08 15.90 6.63
C ASP A 20 16.26 17.18 6.86
N ALA A 21 15.09 17.30 6.23
CA ALA A 21 14.23 18.48 6.31
C ALA A 21 13.23 18.40 7.48
N THR A 22 12.96 19.55 8.09
CA THR A 22 11.93 19.71 9.14
C THR A 22 10.54 19.35 8.60
N ALA A 23 9.71 18.76 9.46
CA ALA A 23 8.34 18.37 9.10
C ALA A 23 7.53 19.58 8.57
N PRO A 24 6.91 19.47 7.39
CA PRO A 24 6.13 20.56 6.81
C PRO A 24 4.81 20.80 7.57
N GLU A 25 4.34 22.04 7.53
CA GLU A 25 3.07 22.45 8.12
C GLU A 25 1.98 22.47 7.04
N CYS A 26 0.82 21.87 7.32
CA CYS A 26 -0.32 21.86 6.40
C CYS A 26 -1.63 21.99 7.17
N CYS A 27 -2.55 22.83 6.68
CA CYS A 27 -3.82 23.14 7.35
C CYS A 27 -3.66 23.65 8.80
N GLY A 28 -2.57 24.38 9.08
CA GLY A 28 -2.27 24.94 10.40
C GLY A 28 -1.78 23.94 11.44
N ASN A 29 -1.47 22.69 11.05
CA ASN A 29 -0.90 21.67 11.90
C ASN A 29 0.35 21.04 11.25
N PRO A 30 1.32 20.56 12.05
CA PRO A 30 2.45 19.80 11.51
C PRO A 30 1.97 18.50 10.87
N MET A 31 2.44 18.20 9.66
CA MET A 31 2.07 16.97 8.96
C MET A 31 2.66 15.74 9.66
N LYS A 32 1.95 14.61 9.62
CA LYS A 32 2.46 13.36 10.20
C LYS A 32 3.34 12.61 9.18
N PRO A 33 4.49 12.06 9.59
CA PRO A 33 5.27 11.20 8.72
C PRO A 33 4.46 9.95 8.39
N VAL A 34 4.36 9.67 7.10
CA VAL A 34 3.95 8.37 6.60
C VAL A 34 5.23 7.56 6.56
N ASP A 35 5.46 6.81 7.63
CA ASP A 35 6.43 5.72 7.59
C ASP A 35 6.13 4.90 6.32
N PRO A 36 7.14 4.50 5.54
CA PRO A 36 6.91 3.63 4.41
C PRO A 36 6.23 2.38 4.97
N LEU A 37 4.90 2.32 4.83
CA LEU A 37 4.16 1.11 5.12
C LEU A 37 4.91 0.02 4.34
N PRO A 38 5.27 -1.10 4.99
CA PRO A 38 5.81 -2.22 4.23
C PRO A 38 4.88 -2.37 3.05
N VAL A 39 5.45 -2.28 1.83
CA VAL A 39 4.72 -2.56 0.59
C VAL A 39 3.85 -3.75 0.93
N CYS A 40 2.54 -3.70 0.69
CA CYS A 40 1.68 -4.85 0.91
C CYS A 40 2.31 -6.00 0.12
N GLU A 41 3.18 -6.77 0.77
CA GLU A 41 3.78 -7.96 0.25
C GLU A 41 2.57 -8.85 0.17
N MET A 42 2.05 -9.02 -1.05
CA MET A 42 0.98 -9.98 -1.29
C MET A 42 1.38 -11.22 -0.53
N ALA A 43 0.57 -11.61 0.45
CA ALA A 43 0.89 -12.73 1.29
C ALA A 43 1.16 -13.90 0.34
N VAL A 44 2.38 -14.42 0.37
CA VAL A 44 2.79 -15.62 -0.36
C VAL A 44 2.19 -16.84 0.36
N SER A 45 0.94 -16.72 0.81
CA SER A 45 0.19 -17.82 1.38
C SER A 45 -0.28 -18.70 0.22
N PRO A 46 -0.08 -20.04 0.33
CA PRO A 46 -0.38 -21.01 -0.73
C PRO A 46 -1.86 -21.07 -1.15
N GLU A 47 -2.75 -20.28 -0.54
CA GLU A 47 -4.16 -20.14 -0.93
C GLU A 47 -4.33 -19.48 -2.31
N HIS A 48 -3.27 -18.85 -2.84
CA HIS A 48 -3.22 -18.32 -4.20
C HIS A 48 -2.68 -19.31 -5.26
N SER A 49 -2.23 -20.51 -4.85
CA SER A 49 -1.70 -21.54 -5.75
C SER A 49 -2.77 -22.28 -6.57
N ARG A 50 -4.04 -21.84 -6.56
CA ARG A 50 -5.09 -22.36 -7.46
C ARG A 50 -4.92 -21.90 -8.93
N LEU A 51 -3.67 -21.67 -9.34
CA LEU A 51 -3.29 -21.36 -10.71
C LEU A 51 -2.60 -22.54 -11.40
N ASP A 52 -2.38 -23.68 -10.73
CA ASP A 52 -1.96 -24.91 -11.40
C ASP A 52 -2.43 -26.15 -10.64
N GLY A 53 -3.18 -27.03 -11.31
CA GLY A 53 -3.68 -28.27 -10.73
C GLY A 53 -4.95 -28.75 -11.43
N GLY A 54 -4.78 -29.41 -12.57
CA GLY A 54 -5.82 -29.80 -13.51
C GLY A 54 -7.06 -30.47 -12.93
N ASP A 55 -8.21 -29.92 -13.31
CA ASP A 55 -9.32 -30.51 -14.07
C ASP A 55 -10.27 -29.34 -14.37
N PRO A 56 -10.82 -29.15 -15.60
CA PRO A 56 -11.92 -28.20 -15.76
C PRO A 56 -13.03 -28.61 -14.80
N CYS A 57 -13.57 -27.67 -14.01
CA CYS A 57 -14.78 -27.96 -13.24
C CYS A 57 -15.82 -28.56 -14.18
N ASP A 58 -16.16 -29.84 -13.97
CA ASP A 58 -17.35 -30.45 -14.55
C ASP A 58 -18.56 -29.67 -14.04
N ASP A 59 -18.98 -28.64 -14.78
CA ASP A 59 -20.10 -27.76 -14.41
C ASP A 59 -21.45 -28.48 -14.59
N GLY A 60 -21.47 -29.82 -14.67
CA GLY A 60 -22.68 -30.64 -14.70
C GLY A 60 -23.66 -30.33 -15.83
N ARG A 61 -23.28 -29.54 -16.85
CA ARG A 61 -24.14 -29.15 -17.98
C ARG A 61 -23.99 -30.06 -19.18
N ALA A 62 -23.81 -31.37 -18.95
CA ALA A 62 -24.14 -32.37 -19.95
C ALA A 62 -25.67 -32.49 -20.01
N GLY A 63 -26.26 -31.76 -20.96
CA GLY A 63 -27.65 -31.88 -21.41
C GLY A 63 -27.69 -32.11 -22.91
#